data_AF-A0AAD9HNS2-F1
#
_entry.id   AF-A0AAD9HNS2-F1
#
_cell.length_a   1.000
_cell.length_b   1.000
_cell.length_c   1.000
_cell.angle_alpha   90.00
_cell.angle_beta   90.00
_cell.angle_gamma   90.00
#
_symmetry.space_group_name_H-M   'P 1'
#
loop_
_entity.id
_entity.type
_entity.pdbx_description
1 polymer ?
#
loop_
_entity_poly.entity_id
_entity_poly.type
_entity_poly.pdbx_seq_one_letter_code
_entity_poly.pdbx_strand_id
1 'polypeptide(L)'
;MWMCDRPVPQQNLAAELAALTACLRDEDVPDWLSAFWETMARQWTDIDVLRMEKFLLLVRRAFAAGLRWVRDADYAPARADALLAVCAEFPFELEGDLRKVPVGLRLHAIDIWVDELERLGMLDVDSNEKAVAFARRLSQLVEPLKRSPVKTVRAKAAEAVEDERLPWVEGKADEAATAVTAPAGGDGAMDQGGDDGEWGGIDDK
;
A
#
# COMPACT_ATOMS: atom_id res chain seq x y z
N MET A 1 -19.11 15.15 -13.26
CA MET A 1 -18.36 15.65 -12.08
C MET A 1 -17.94 17.11 -12.20
N TRP A 2 -17.23 17.50 -13.28
CA TRP A 2 -16.71 18.86 -13.47
C TRP A 2 -17.75 19.98 -13.31
N MET A 3 -18.91 19.86 -13.98
CA MET A 3 -20.01 20.85 -13.95
C MET A 3 -20.89 20.80 -12.69
N CYS A 4 -20.63 19.86 -11.76
CA CYS A 4 -21.43 19.74 -10.55
C CYS A 4 -20.86 20.68 -9.48
N ASP A 5 -21.56 21.76 -9.16
CA ASP A 5 -21.05 22.83 -8.29
C ASP A 5 -21.74 22.90 -6.92
N ARG A 6 -22.70 22.02 -6.65
CA ARG A 6 -23.41 21.95 -5.38
C ARG A 6 -22.86 20.78 -4.54
N PRO A 7 -22.55 20.98 -3.25
CA PRO A 7 -21.87 19.95 -2.44
C PRO A 7 -22.60 18.59 -2.38
N VAL A 8 -23.89 18.58 -2.06
CA VAL A 8 -24.66 17.32 -1.96
C VAL A 8 -24.74 16.60 -3.31
N PRO A 9 -25.08 17.27 -4.44
CA PRO A 9 -24.97 16.65 -5.76
C PRO A 9 -23.58 16.14 -6.13
N GLN A 10 -22.48 16.78 -5.68
CA GLN A 10 -21.13 16.27 -5.92
C GLN A 10 -20.88 14.95 -5.20
N GLN A 11 -21.29 14.85 -3.93
CA GLN A 11 -21.16 13.64 -3.13
C GLN A 11 -21.98 12.48 -3.72
N ASN A 12 -23.24 12.75 -4.08
CA ASN A 12 -24.11 11.76 -4.71
C ASN A 12 -23.53 11.29 -6.05
N LEU A 13 -23.11 12.23 -6.91
CA LEU A 13 -22.54 11.89 -8.21
C LEU A 13 -21.24 11.09 -8.07
N ALA A 14 -20.38 11.42 -7.09
CA ALA A 14 -19.18 10.62 -6.82
C ALA A 14 -19.52 9.19 -6.39
N ALA A 15 -20.56 9.01 -5.56
CA ALA A 15 -21.03 7.71 -5.14
C ALA A 15 -21.65 6.92 -6.29
N GLU A 16 -22.50 7.55 -7.11
CA GLU A 16 -23.13 6.94 -8.29
C GLU A 16 -22.09 6.50 -9.33
N LEU A 17 -21.11 7.35 -9.64
CA LEU A 17 -20.03 7.00 -10.57
C LEU A 17 -19.20 5.81 -10.08
N ALA A 18 -18.89 5.77 -8.78
CA ALA A 18 -18.17 4.64 -8.19
C ALA A 18 -19.02 3.36 -8.16
N ALA A 19 -20.35 3.49 -8.00
CA ALA A 19 -21.27 2.34 -7.98
C ALA A 19 -21.38 1.64 -9.33
N LEU A 20 -21.05 2.32 -10.45
CA LEU A 20 -21.01 1.71 -11.78
C LEU A 20 -20.13 0.47 -11.84
N THR A 21 -19.06 0.39 -11.04
CA THR A 21 -18.19 -0.79 -10.96
C THR A 21 -18.96 -2.06 -10.63
N ALA A 22 -20.01 -1.98 -9.81
CA ALA A 22 -20.85 -3.12 -9.44
C ALA A 22 -21.89 -3.50 -10.51
N CYS A 23 -22.07 -2.68 -11.55
CA CYS A 23 -22.99 -2.94 -12.66
C CYS A 23 -22.32 -3.67 -13.83
N LEU A 24 -20.99 -3.83 -13.79
CA LEU A 24 -20.20 -4.45 -14.84
C LEU A 24 -20.12 -5.96 -14.66
N ARG A 25 -19.75 -6.66 -15.74
CA ARG A 25 -19.30 -8.05 -15.65
C ARG A 25 -17.94 -8.09 -14.97
N ASP A 26 -17.65 -9.15 -14.25
CA ASP A 26 -16.41 -9.27 -13.48
C ASP A 26 -15.17 -9.15 -14.36
N GLU A 27 -15.20 -9.70 -15.56
CA GLU A 27 -14.09 -9.62 -16.52
C GLU A 27 -13.80 -8.18 -17.00
N ASP A 28 -14.79 -7.28 -16.95
CA ASP A 28 -14.66 -5.90 -17.45
C ASP A 28 -14.21 -4.91 -16.35
N VAL A 29 -14.29 -5.30 -15.07
CA VAL A 29 -13.97 -4.41 -13.95
C VAL A 29 -12.51 -3.91 -13.96
N PRO A 30 -11.50 -4.76 -14.23
CA PRO A 30 -10.11 -4.30 -14.29
C PRO A 30 -9.92 -3.23 -15.38
N ASP A 31 -10.44 -3.47 -16.58
CA ASP A 31 -10.34 -2.52 -17.70
C ASP A 31 -11.07 -1.20 -17.40
N TRP A 32 -12.24 -1.28 -16.76
CA TRP A 32 -12.98 -0.11 -16.29
C TRP A 32 -12.19 0.73 -15.27
N LEU A 33 -11.58 0.07 -14.28
CA LEU A 33 -10.78 0.75 -13.27
C LEU A 33 -9.48 1.32 -13.85
N SER A 34 -8.82 0.60 -14.76
CA SER A 34 -7.65 1.10 -15.50
C SER A 34 -8.01 2.36 -16.31
N ALA A 35 -9.13 2.33 -17.04
CA ALA A 35 -9.61 3.49 -17.78
C ALA A 35 -9.94 4.68 -16.87
N PHE A 36 -10.49 4.42 -15.67
CA PHE A 36 -10.69 5.45 -14.65
C PHE A 36 -9.36 6.08 -14.23
N TRP A 37 -8.36 5.28 -13.86
CA TRP A 37 -7.05 5.77 -13.43
C TRP A 37 -6.31 6.51 -14.54
N GLU A 38 -6.32 5.99 -15.76
CA GLU A 38 -5.74 6.65 -16.93
C GLU A 38 -6.40 8.01 -17.19
N THR A 39 -7.74 8.07 -17.11
CA THR A 39 -8.48 9.32 -17.29
C THR A 39 -8.15 10.33 -16.19
N MET A 40 -8.13 9.89 -14.92
CA MET A 40 -7.77 10.76 -13.80
C MET A 40 -6.33 11.23 -13.91
N ALA A 41 -5.39 10.36 -14.29
CA ALA A 41 -3.99 10.71 -14.47
C ALA A 41 -3.82 11.76 -15.58
N ARG A 42 -4.46 11.56 -16.74
CA ARG A 42 -4.38 12.50 -17.86
C ARG A 42 -4.96 13.87 -17.54
N GLN A 43 -5.96 13.97 -16.66
CA GLN A 43 -6.65 15.23 -16.37
C GLN A 43 -6.18 15.90 -15.07
N TRP A 44 -5.40 15.20 -14.23
CA TRP A 44 -5.13 15.63 -12.85
C TRP A 44 -4.56 17.03 -12.74
N THR A 45 -3.62 17.38 -13.62
CA THR A 45 -2.91 18.67 -13.60
C THR A 45 -3.75 19.83 -14.13
N ASP A 46 -4.83 19.54 -14.86
CA ASP A 46 -5.74 20.54 -15.42
C ASP A 46 -6.89 20.89 -14.46
N ILE A 47 -7.03 20.15 -13.35
CA ILE A 47 -8.00 20.42 -12.30
C ILE A 47 -7.49 21.58 -11.44
N ASP A 48 -8.21 22.70 -11.48
CA ASP A 48 -7.90 23.84 -10.62
C ASP A 48 -8.23 23.55 -9.15
N VAL A 49 -7.60 24.31 -8.26
CA VAL A 49 -7.67 24.13 -6.80
C VAL A 49 -9.11 24.15 -6.28
N LEU A 50 -10.00 24.98 -6.84
CA LEU A 50 -11.40 25.10 -6.39
C LEU A 50 -12.24 23.86 -6.73
N ARG A 51 -11.79 23.05 -7.69
CA ARG A 51 -12.46 21.81 -8.11
C ARG A 51 -11.79 20.55 -7.56
N MET A 52 -10.60 20.66 -6.98
CA MET A 52 -9.81 19.49 -6.57
C MET A 52 -10.54 18.61 -5.55
N GLU A 53 -11.20 19.20 -4.55
CA GLU A 53 -11.86 18.45 -3.46
C GLU A 53 -12.83 17.37 -3.97
N LYS A 54 -13.69 17.72 -4.92
CA LYS A 54 -14.69 16.77 -5.44
C LYS A 54 -14.04 15.64 -6.27
N PHE A 55 -12.90 15.91 -6.93
CA PHE A 55 -12.16 14.86 -7.64
C PHE A 55 -11.35 13.98 -6.69
N LEU A 56 -10.81 14.52 -5.59
CA LEU A 56 -10.23 13.71 -4.51
C LEU A 56 -11.28 12.75 -3.93
N LEU A 57 -12.50 13.25 -3.69
CA LEU A 57 -13.62 12.41 -3.24
C LEU A 57 -13.97 11.33 -4.27
N LEU A 58 -14.03 11.67 -5.57
CA LEU A 58 -14.30 10.71 -6.64
C LEU A 58 -13.26 9.58 -6.65
N VAL A 59 -11.97 9.91 -6.59
CA VAL A 59 -10.88 8.91 -6.53
C VAL A 59 -11.04 8.01 -5.31
N ARG A 60 -11.34 8.60 -4.14
CA ARG A 60 -11.58 7.83 -2.91
C ARG A 60 -12.75 6.85 -3.06
N ARG A 61 -13.86 7.28 -3.67
CA ARG A 61 -15.02 6.40 -3.91
C ARG A 61 -14.74 5.31 -4.94
N ALA A 62 -14.03 5.63 -6.02
CA ALA A 62 -13.65 4.66 -7.06
C ALA A 62 -12.67 3.60 -6.53
N PHE A 63 -11.63 4.01 -5.80
CA PHE A 63 -10.70 3.09 -5.14
C PHE A 63 -11.44 2.14 -4.19
N ALA A 64 -12.32 2.69 -3.35
CA ALA A 64 -13.17 1.90 -2.47
C ALA A 64 -14.10 0.93 -3.21
N ALA A 65 -14.60 1.30 -4.40
CA ALA A 65 -15.42 0.40 -5.21
C ALA A 65 -14.61 -0.80 -5.72
N GLY A 66 -13.35 -0.60 -6.11
CA GLY A 66 -12.43 -1.70 -6.41
C GLY A 66 -12.23 -2.64 -5.22
N LEU A 67 -11.94 -2.09 -4.03
CA LEU A 67 -11.79 -2.88 -2.80
C LEU A 67 -13.05 -3.69 -2.47
N ARG A 68 -14.24 -3.08 -2.57
CA ARG A 68 -15.53 -3.77 -2.38
C ARG A 68 -15.70 -4.90 -3.40
N TRP A 69 -15.34 -4.69 -4.66
CA TRP A 69 -15.45 -5.73 -5.69
C TRP A 69 -14.63 -6.99 -5.38
N VAL A 70 -13.46 -6.85 -4.74
CA VAL A 70 -12.67 -7.99 -4.24
C VAL A 70 -13.31 -8.62 -3.00
N ARG A 71 -13.72 -7.79 -2.03
CA ARG A 71 -14.36 -8.24 -0.78
C ARG A 71 -15.65 -9.02 -1.05
N ASP A 72 -16.49 -8.52 -1.95
CA ASP A 72 -17.81 -9.11 -2.24
C ASP A 72 -17.69 -10.47 -2.96
N ALA A 73 -16.50 -10.81 -3.47
CA ALA A 73 -16.15 -12.15 -3.97
C ALA A 73 -15.35 -12.98 -2.96
N ASP A 74 -15.39 -12.62 -1.68
CA ASP A 74 -14.64 -13.28 -0.62
C ASP A 74 -13.14 -13.44 -0.96
N TYR A 75 -12.57 -12.36 -1.51
CA TYR A 75 -11.14 -12.27 -1.83
C TYR A 75 -10.67 -13.34 -2.83
N ALA A 76 -11.54 -13.73 -3.77
CA ALA A 76 -11.19 -14.64 -4.85
C ALA A 76 -9.87 -14.22 -5.53
N PRO A 77 -8.88 -15.13 -5.68
CA PRO A 77 -7.54 -14.79 -6.16
C PRO A 77 -7.55 -14.01 -7.47
N ALA A 78 -8.39 -14.41 -8.44
CA ALA A 78 -8.50 -13.72 -9.72
C ALA A 78 -8.89 -12.23 -9.58
N ARG A 79 -9.88 -11.90 -8.73
CA ARG A 79 -10.28 -10.50 -8.51
C ARG A 79 -9.23 -9.74 -7.72
N ALA A 80 -8.65 -10.36 -6.69
CA ALA A 80 -7.59 -9.77 -5.89
C ALA A 80 -6.36 -9.42 -6.75
N ASP A 81 -5.89 -10.36 -7.57
CA ASP A 81 -4.74 -10.20 -8.46
C ASP A 81 -5.01 -9.13 -9.51
N ALA A 82 -6.19 -9.13 -10.12
CA ALA A 82 -6.57 -8.14 -11.11
C ALA A 82 -6.60 -6.71 -10.52
N LEU A 83 -7.19 -6.52 -9.35
CA LEU A 83 -7.19 -5.21 -8.70
C LEU A 83 -5.78 -4.76 -8.31
N LEU A 84 -4.97 -5.67 -7.76
CA LEU A 84 -3.58 -5.37 -7.40
C LEU A 84 -2.74 -5.00 -8.62
N ALA A 85 -2.98 -5.63 -9.77
CA ALA A 85 -2.34 -5.27 -11.04
C ALA A 85 -2.68 -3.84 -11.46
N VAL A 86 -3.97 -3.45 -11.42
CA VAL A 86 -4.40 -2.07 -11.69
C VAL A 86 -3.74 -1.07 -10.73
N CYS A 87 -3.71 -1.39 -9.43
CA CYS A 87 -3.07 -0.55 -8.41
C CYS A 87 -1.55 -0.40 -8.65
N ALA A 88 -0.86 -1.47 -9.02
CA ALA A 88 0.56 -1.47 -9.33
C ALA A 88 0.87 -0.71 -10.63
N GLU A 89 -0.03 -0.75 -11.61
CA GLU A 89 0.16 -0.07 -12.88
C GLU A 89 -0.03 1.44 -12.78
N PHE A 90 -0.96 1.90 -11.93
CA PHE A 90 -1.34 3.30 -11.83
C PHE A 90 -0.94 3.93 -10.48
N PRO A 91 -1.77 3.95 -9.42
CA PRO A 91 -1.50 4.76 -8.23
C PRO A 91 -0.19 4.41 -7.52
N PHE A 92 0.25 3.14 -7.60
CA PHE A 92 1.45 2.63 -6.93
C PHE A 92 2.55 2.21 -7.91
N GLU A 93 2.57 2.79 -9.12
CA GLU A 93 3.65 2.57 -10.08
C GLU A 93 5.02 2.96 -9.51
N LEU A 94 6.06 2.20 -9.84
CA LEU A 94 7.39 2.32 -9.22
C LEU A 94 8.36 3.19 -10.01
N GLU A 95 8.19 3.33 -11.32
CA GLU A 95 9.11 4.02 -12.21
C GLU A 95 9.19 5.52 -11.89
N GLY A 96 8.10 6.07 -11.36
CA GLY A 96 8.00 7.48 -11.06
C GLY A 96 7.79 8.34 -12.29
N ASP A 97 7.28 7.78 -13.38
CA ASP A 97 6.97 8.55 -14.59
C ASP A 97 5.77 9.46 -14.33
N LEU A 98 6.07 10.72 -14.02
CA LEU A 98 5.08 11.77 -13.75
C LEU A 98 4.18 12.07 -14.96
N ARG A 99 4.58 11.64 -16.17
CA ARG A 99 3.75 11.74 -17.38
C ARG A 99 2.69 10.63 -17.42
N LYS A 100 2.97 9.48 -16.80
CA LYS A 100 2.02 8.38 -16.67
C LYS A 100 1.03 8.66 -15.55
N VAL A 101 1.53 8.95 -14.34
CA VAL A 101 0.70 9.22 -13.16
C VAL A 101 1.22 10.46 -12.43
N PRO A 102 0.49 11.60 -12.46
CA PRO A 102 0.91 12.81 -11.78
C PRO A 102 1.09 12.61 -10.28
N VAL A 103 2.09 13.29 -9.72
CA VAL A 103 2.48 13.14 -8.30
C VAL A 103 1.30 13.35 -7.34
N GLY A 104 0.42 14.31 -7.59
CA GLY A 104 -0.73 14.59 -6.72
C GLY A 104 -1.71 13.42 -6.62
N LEU A 105 -1.91 12.68 -7.71
CA LEU A 105 -2.79 11.51 -7.72
C LEU A 105 -2.17 10.35 -6.93
N ARG A 106 -0.85 10.14 -7.05
CA ARG A 106 -0.11 9.13 -6.29
C ARG A 106 -0.14 9.41 -4.80
N LEU A 107 0.13 10.66 -4.42
CA LEU A 107 0.08 11.09 -3.02
C LEU A 107 -1.32 10.86 -2.43
N HIS A 108 -2.37 11.25 -3.15
CA HIS A 108 -3.74 11.00 -2.70
C HIS A 108 -4.04 9.51 -2.56
N ALA A 109 -3.63 8.65 -3.49
CA ALA A 109 -3.82 7.22 -3.36
C ALA A 109 -3.08 6.62 -2.13
N ILE A 110 -1.88 7.11 -1.83
CA ILE A 110 -1.12 6.74 -0.62
C ILE A 110 -1.82 7.24 0.65
N ASP A 111 -2.40 8.44 0.62
CA ASP A 111 -3.09 9.01 1.79
C ASP A 111 -4.39 8.25 2.13
N ILE A 112 -5.04 7.57 1.17
CA ILE A 112 -6.37 6.99 1.39
C ILE A 112 -6.42 5.46 1.51
N TRP A 113 -5.36 4.71 1.17
CA TRP A 113 -5.51 3.26 1.04
C TRP A 113 -5.79 2.56 2.37
N VAL A 114 -5.15 2.98 3.47
CA VAL A 114 -5.42 2.45 4.82
C VAL A 114 -6.83 2.82 5.27
N ASP A 115 -7.22 4.09 5.11
CA ASP A 115 -8.57 4.56 5.45
C ASP A 115 -9.67 3.74 4.77
N GLU A 116 -9.50 3.43 3.48
CA GLU A 116 -10.53 2.70 2.73
C GLU A 116 -10.56 1.21 3.07
N LEU A 117 -9.43 0.61 3.43
CA LEU A 117 -9.39 -0.75 3.99
C LEU A 117 -10.11 -0.81 5.34
N GLU A 118 -9.78 0.11 6.26
CA GLU A 118 -10.42 0.21 7.58
C GLU A 118 -11.94 0.42 7.44
N ARG A 119 -12.35 1.39 6.61
CA ARG A 119 -13.78 1.68 6.37
C ARG A 119 -14.55 0.49 5.78
N LEU A 120 -13.86 -0.48 5.19
CA LEU A 120 -14.45 -1.70 4.65
C LEU A 120 -14.32 -2.91 5.58
N GLY A 121 -13.75 -2.73 6.78
CA GLY A 121 -13.52 -3.79 7.76
C GLY A 121 -12.42 -4.77 7.33
N MET A 122 -11.47 -4.33 6.50
CA MET A 122 -10.45 -5.19 5.89
C MET A 122 -9.15 -5.30 6.71
N LEU A 123 -9.11 -4.67 7.88
CA LEU A 123 -7.97 -4.68 8.80
C LEU A 123 -8.27 -5.44 10.10
N ASP A 124 -9.50 -5.93 10.29
CA ASP A 124 -9.87 -6.67 11.50
C ASP A 124 -9.42 -8.14 11.40
N VAL A 125 -8.41 -8.48 12.20
CA VAL A 125 -7.77 -9.82 12.23
C VAL A 125 -8.72 -10.89 12.73
N ASP A 126 -9.56 -10.56 13.71
CA ASP A 126 -10.47 -11.52 14.34
C ASP A 126 -11.66 -11.84 13.44
N SER A 127 -11.99 -10.92 12.53
CA SER A 127 -13.15 -11.05 11.64
C SER A 127 -12.85 -11.81 10.35
N ASN A 128 -11.72 -11.56 9.67
CA ASN A 128 -11.47 -12.16 8.35
C ASN A 128 -9.97 -12.21 7.94
N GLU A 129 -9.35 -13.38 8.08
CA GLU A 129 -7.95 -13.61 7.68
C GLU A 129 -7.67 -13.31 6.21
N LYS A 130 -8.62 -13.60 5.29
CA LYS A 130 -8.45 -13.32 3.86
C LYS A 130 -8.40 -11.82 3.59
N ALA A 131 -9.17 -11.04 4.35
CA ALA A 131 -9.17 -9.59 4.26
C ALA A 131 -7.81 -9.01 4.63
N VAL A 132 -7.25 -9.45 5.76
CA VAL A 132 -5.92 -9.03 6.23
C VAL A 132 -4.83 -9.51 5.27
N ALA A 133 -4.94 -10.72 4.73
CA ALA A 133 -4.00 -11.21 3.72
C ALA A 133 -4.02 -10.34 2.45
N PHE A 134 -5.20 -9.95 1.97
CA PHE A 134 -5.32 -9.02 0.84
C PHE A 134 -4.75 -7.63 1.19
N ALA A 135 -5.08 -7.07 2.35
CA ALA A 135 -4.55 -5.80 2.82
C ALA A 135 -3.00 -5.81 2.86
N ARG A 136 -2.40 -6.91 3.31
CA ARG A 136 -0.95 -7.09 3.34
C ARG A 136 -0.34 -7.11 1.93
N ARG A 137 -1.00 -7.76 0.96
CA ARG A 137 -0.58 -7.74 -0.44
C ARG A 137 -0.65 -6.33 -1.05
N LEU A 138 -1.68 -5.56 -0.71
CA LEU A 138 -1.79 -4.16 -1.13
C LEU A 138 -0.65 -3.31 -0.53
N SER A 139 -0.34 -3.50 0.75
CA SER A 139 0.79 -2.85 1.41
C SER A 139 2.13 -3.19 0.74
N GLN A 140 2.31 -4.42 0.22
CA GLN A 140 3.50 -4.81 -0.55
C GLN A 140 3.66 -4.05 -1.88
N LEU A 141 2.60 -3.44 -2.41
CA LEU A 141 2.70 -2.52 -3.56
C LEU A 141 3.16 -1.11 -3.14
N VAL A 142 2.81 -0.68 -1.93
CA VAL A 142 3.14 0.64 -1.39
C VAL A 142 4.57 0.68 -0.81
N GLU A 143 5.02 -0.40 -0.17
CA GLU A 143 6.34 -0.50 0.48
C GLU A 143 7.51 -0.10 -0.45
N PRO A 144 7.60 -0.56 -1.71
CA PRO A 144 8.70 -0.17 -2.59
C PRO A 144 8.73 1.32 -2.94
N LEU A 145 7.60 2.04 -2.80
CA LEU A 145 7.53 3.49 -3.04
C LEU A 145 8.37 4.30 -2.05
N LYS A 146 8.82 3.72 -0.94
CA LYS A 146 9.85 4.30 -0.05
C LYS A 146 11.16 4.60 -0.76
N ARG A 147 11.40 3.97 -1.92
CA ARG A 147 12.55 4.22 -2.79
C ARG A 147 12.22 5.02 -4.05
N SER A 148 11.00 5.57 -4.16
CA SER A 148 10.56 6.39 -5.28
C SER A 148 11.54 7.53 -5.57
N PRO A 149 11.77 7.92 -6.85
CA PRO A 149 12.59 9.09 -7.17
C PRO A 149 12.02 10.39 -6.57
N VAL A 150 10.71 10.45 -6.29
CA VAL A 150 10.03 11.63 -5.76
C VAL A 150 10.07 11.64 -4.23
N LYS A 151 10.71 12.66 -3.63
CA LYS A 151 10.91 12.76 -2.17
C LYS A 151 9.60 12.73 -1.37
N THR A 152 8.58 13.44 -1.81
CA THR A 152 7.28 13.50 -1.11
C THR A 152 6.57 12.15 -1.13
N VAL A 153 6.63 11.43 -2.26
CA VAL A 153 6.10 10.06 -2.37
C VAL A 153 6.82 9.12 -1.42
N ARG A 154 8.16 9.18 -1.32
CA ARG A 154 8.91 8.37 -0.34
C ARG A 154 8.46 8.61 1.10
N ALA A 155 8.33 9.89 1.48
CA ALA A 155 7.94 10.26 2.83
C ALA A 155 6.53 9.76 3.16
N LYS A 156 5.57 9.98 2.26
CA LYS A 156 4.19 9.52 2.43
C LYS A 156 4.05 8.00 2.44
N ALA A 157 4.77 7.31 1.56
CA ALA A 157 4.78 5.85 1.57
C ALA A 157 5.38 5.29 2.87
N ALA A 158 6.46 5.88 3.37
CA ALA A 158 7.09 5.46 4.63
C ALA A 158 6.17 5.67 5.84
N GLU A 159 5.38 6.74 5.85
CA GLU A 159 4.35 6.99 6.87
C GLU A 159 3.21 5.98 6.76
N ALA A 160 2.64 5.81 5.57
CA ALA A 160 1.43 5.01 5.39
C ALA A 160 1.60 3.50 5.65
N VAL A 161 2.78 2.94 5.40
CA VAL A 161 3.03 1.49 5.65
C VAL A 161 3.32 1.15 7.11
N GLU A 162 3.56 2.17 7.95
CA GLU A 162 3.73 2.04 9.40
C GLU A 162 2.51 2.62 10.15
N ASP A 163 1.37 2.78 9.47
CA ASP A 163 0.12 3.22 10.09
C ASP A 163 -0.32 2.23 11.18
N GLU A 164 -0.62 2.74 12.37
CA GLU A 164 -0.93 1.94 13.58
C GLU A 164 -2.14 1.02 13.40
N ARG A 165 -3.05 1.34 12.47
CA ARG A 165 -4.23 0.52 12.17
C ARG A 165 -3.89 -0.76 11.42
N LEU A 166 -2.68 -0.90 10.89
CA LEU A 166 -2.26 -2.07 10.13
C LEU A 166 -1.90 -3.22 11.09
N PRO A 167 -2.53 -4.40 10.98
CA PRO A 167 -2.35 -5.48 11.96
C PRO A 167 -0.92 -5.99 12.17
N TRP A 168 -0.07 -5.85 11.14
CA TRP A 168 1.32 -6.30 11.20
C TRP A 168 2.28 -5.23 11.74
N VAL A 169 1.81 -4.03 12.08
CA VAL A 169 2.63 -2.98 12.71
C VAL A 169 2.74 -3.23 14.21
N GLU A 170 1.66 -3.58 14.89
CA GLU A 170 1.68 -3.93 16.32
C GLU A 170 2.60 -5.15 16.60
N GLY A 171 2.49 -6.20 15.78
CA GLY A 171 3.34 -7.39 15.90
C GLY A 171 4.85 -7.13 15.71
N LYS A 172 5.24 -6.08 14.97
CA LYS A 172 6.68 -5.70 14.84
C LYS A 172 7.24 -5.15 16.15
N ALA A 173 6.44 -4.46 16.96
CA ALA A 173 6.88 -3.93 18.25
C ALA A 173 7.14 -5.06 19.25
N ASP A 174 6.30 -6.10 19.25
CA ASP A 174 6.43 -7.27 20.10
C ASP A 174 7.57 -8.22 19.66
N GLU A 175 7.77 -8.41 18.35
CA GLU A 175 8.91 -9.17 17.80
C GLU A 175 10.26 -8.47 18.03
N ALA A 176 10.30 -7.14 17.93
CA ALA A 176 11.51 -6.36 18.22
C ALA A 176 11.85 -6.35 19.72
N ALA A 177 10.84 -6.33 20.60
CA ALA A 177 11.02 -6.41 22.05
C ALA A 177 11.52 -7.80 22.49
N THR A 178 11.00 -8.87 21.88
CA THR A 178 11.45 -10.24 22.17
C THR A 178 12.86 -10.53 21.65
N ALA A 179 13.27 -9.95 20.52
CA ALA A 179 14.63 -10.05 19.99
C ALA A 179 15.71 -9.39 20.86
N VAL A 180 15.37 -8.34 21.63
CA VAL A 180 16.29 -7.68 22.58
C VAL A 180 16.45 -8.46 23.89
N THR A 181 15.52 -9.35 24.21
CA THR A 181 15.55 -10.16 25.45
C THR A 181 16.20 -11.54 25.30
N ALA A 182 16.74 -11.89 24.13
CA ALA A 182 17.52 -13.12 23.97
C ALA A 182 18.80 -13.01 24.83
N PRO A 183 19.03 -13.89 25.83
CA PRO A 183 20.18 -13.77 26.69
C PRO A 183 21.46 -14.09 25.89
N ALA A 184 22.42 -13.16 25.91
CA ALA A 184 23.81 -13.48 25.64
C ALA A 184 24.28 -14.43 26.75
N GLY A 185 24.16 -15.74 26.51
CA GLY A 185 24.71 -16.77 27.37
C GLY A 185 26.24 -16.73 27.32
N GLY A 186 26.85 -16.01 28.25
CA GLY A 186 28.26 -16.09 28.59
C GLY A 186 28.43 -16.74 29.97
N ASP A 187 29.43 -17.64 30.06
CA ASP A 187 30.34 -17.95 31.19
C ASP A 187 30.72 -19.45 31.11
N GLY A 188 31.96 -19.87 30.84
CA GLY A 188 33.17 -19.82 31.72
C GLY A 188 33.29 -21.17 32.48
N ALA A 189 34.41 -21.89 32.67
CA ALA A 189 35.85 -21.65 32.51
C ALA A 189 36.66 -22.98 32.74
N MET A 190 37.98 -22.96 32.42
CA MET A 190 39.13 -23.78 32.92
C MET A 190 39.18 -25.30 32.60
N ASP A 191 40.31 -26.02 32.52
CA ASP A 191 41.76 -25.83 32.28
C ASP A 191 42.37 -27.27 32.28
N GLN A 192 43.32 -27.56 31.37
CA GLN A 192 44.57 -28.32 31.58
C GLN A 192 45.06 -29.12 30.36
N GLY A 193 46.21 -28.71 29.84
CA GLY A 193 47.42 -29.56 29.77
C GLY A 193 47.61 -30.50 28.57
N GLY A 194 48.54 -30.14 27.67
CA GLY A 194 49.14 -31.04 26.69
C GLY A 194 50.15 -30.32 25.79
N ASP A 195 51.41 -30.42 26.17
CA ASP A 195 52.63 -29.94 25.50
C ASP A 195 52.89 -30.66 24.17
N ASP A 196 53.17 -29.90 23.09
CA ASP A 196 54.36 -30.09 22.26
C ASP A 196 54.49 -29.05 21.12
N GLY A 197 55.67 -28.42 21.09
CA GLY A 197 56.41 -28.32 19.83
C GLY A 197 56.05 -27.22 18.83
N GLU A 198 56.99 -26.26 18.73
CA GLU A 198 57.64 -25.87 17.48
C GLU A 198 57.47 -24.41 17.05
N TRP A 199 58.57 -23.71 17.29
CA TRP A 199 58.87 -22.31 17.08
C TRP A 199 59.27 -22.13 15.59
N GLY A 200 58.55 -21.31 14.83
CA GLY A 200 58.83 -21.05 13.41
C GLY A 200 58.88 -19.55 13.13
N GLY A 201 60.10 -19.02 13.02
CA GLY A 201 60.45 -17.60 12.90
C GLY A 201 59.74 -16.78 11.82
N ILE A 202 59.75 -15.47 12.08
CA ILE A 202 59.57 -14.35 11.16
C ILE A 202 60.55 -14.49 9.98
N ASP A 203 60.11 -14.08 8.79
CA ASP A 203 61.00 -13.32 7.89
C ASP A 203 60.21 -12.33 7.03
N ASP A 204 60.65 -11.06 7.13
CA ASP A 204 60.30 -9.95 6.27
C ASP A 204 60.84 -10.16 4.84
N LYS A 205 60.04 -9.76 3.84
CA LYS A 205 60.51 -9.15 2.59
C LYS A 205 59.39 -8.46 1.82
#